data_AF-A0A946CIT5-F1
#
_entry.id   AF-A0A946CIT5-F1
#
_cell.length_a   1.000
_cell.length_b   1.000
_cell.length_c   1.000
_cell.angle_alpha   90.00
_cell.angle_beta   90.00
_cell.angle_gamma   90.00
#
_symmetry.space_group_name_H-M   'P 1'
#
loop_
_entity.id
_entity.type
_entity.pdbx_description
1 polymer ?
#
loop_
_entity_poly.entity_id
_entity_poly.type
_entity_poly.pdbx_seq_one_letter_code
_entity_poly.pdbx_strand_id
1 'polypeptide(L)'
;SLGAKVLQTRSVELAMNHRVPVQVLSSFDEAVGSERPGTLVVDEEDIVEHEIVSGVTYSRDEAKITLVQVSDRPGVAAAIFGPLADANVNVDMIVQNVSEDGTSTDMTFTVTRGDLDRAIEMLNARKDELGFTALVPDADVVKVSVVGVGMRSHAGVAQRMFSALAERGINIQVISTSEIKISVLIAEEFTELALRALHTAYGLDAA
;
A
#
# COMPACT_ATOMS: atom_id res chain seq x y z
N SER A 1 -0.62 -7.37 5.29
CA SER A 1 0.10 -8.30 4.39
C SER A 1 0.10 -7.71 2.99
N LEU A 2 1.27 -7.36 2.43
CA LEU A 2 1.39 -6.55 1.21
C LEU A 2 1.25 -7.42 -0.06
N GLY A 3 0.01 -7.78 -0.39
CA GLY A 3 -0.50 -8.09 -1.73
C GLY A 3 -0.02 -9.38 -2.43
N ALA A 4 1.28 -9.59 -2.61
CA ALA A 4 1.79 -10.78 -3.29
C ALA A 4 1.87 -11.95 -2.29
N LYS A 5 0.88 -12.86 -2.31
CA LYS A 5 0.78 -14.01 -1.39
C LYS A 5 1.68 -15.20 -1.74
N VAL A 6 2.85 -14.92 -2.34
CA VAL A 6 3.78 -15.95 -2.84
C VAL A 6 4.89 -16.26 -1.83
N LEU A 7 5.48 -15.22 -1.24
CA LEU A 7 6.53 -15.34 -0.23
C LEU A 7 6.06 -14.74 1.09
N GLN A 8 6.50 -15.35 2.20
CA GLN A 8 6.25 -14.81 3.53
C GLN A 8 7.25 -13.68 3.81
N THR A 9 6.80 -12.53 4.31
CA THR A 9 7.63 -11.32 4.41
C THR A 9 8.91 -11.51 5.23
N ARG A 10 8.83 -12.24 6.34
CA ARG A 10 9.96 -12.54 7.22
C ARG A 10 10.99 -13.47 6.58
N SER A 11 10.57 -14.38 5.68
CA SER A 11 11.52 -15.21 4.95
C SER A 11 12.37 -14.40 3.97
N VAL A 12 11.75 -13.41 3.30
CA VAL A 12 12.45 -12.49 2.40
C VAL A 12 13.40 -11.57 3.16
N GLU A 13 12.94 -11.04 4.31
CA GLU A 13 13.77 -10.20 5.20
C GLU A 13 15.03 -10.94 5.69
N LEU A 14 14.90 -12.22 6.07
CA LEU A 14 16.03 -13.03 6.50
C LEU A 14 17.01 -13.29 5.35
N ALA A 15 16.49 -13.60 4.16
CA ALA A 15 17.30 -13.81 2.96
C ALA A 15 18.11 -12.55 2.60
N MET A 16 17.48 -11.38 2.66
CA MET A 16 18.13 -10.08 2.45
C MET A 16 19.25 -9.83 3.47
N ASN A 17 18.96 -9.97 4.77
CA ASN A 17 19.93 -9.71 5.84
C ASN A 17 21.19 -10.59 5.76
N HIS A 18 21.07 -11.79 5.20
CA HIS A 18 22.16 -12.74 5.04
C HIS A 18 22.71 -12.82 3.61
N ARG A 19 22.22 -11.98 2.69
CA ARG A 19 22.58 -11.99 1.25
C ARG A 19 22.47 -13.38 0.62
N VAL A 20 21.34 -14.04 0.89
CA VAL A 20 21.02 -15.36 0.32
C VAL A 20 20.05 -15.16 -0.85
N PRO A 21 20.46 -15.46 -2.10
CA PRO A 21 19.55 -15.44 -3.24
C PRO A 21 18.41 -16.44 -3.05
N VAL A 22 17.19 -16.03 -3.36
CA VAL A 22 15.99 -16.88 -3.25
C VAL A 22 15.41 -17.10 -4.64
N GLN A 23 15.23 -18.37 -5.02
CA GLN A 23 14.57 -18.72 -6.27
C GLN A 23 13.19 -19.31 -5.99
N VAL A 24 12.17 -18.68 -6.55
CA VAL A 24 10.78 -19.16 -6.47
C VAL A 24 10.51 -20.00 -7.71
N LEU A 25 10.22 -21.28 -7.50
CA LEU A 25 9.94 -22.26 -8.54
C LEU A 25 8.51 -22.80 -8.40
N SER A 26 7.96 -23.25 -9.52
CA SER A 26 6.67 -23.96 -9.54
C SER A 26 6.88 -25.45 -9.25
N SER A 27 6.00 -26.02 -8.42
CA SER A 27 6.00 -27.45 -8.07
C SER A 27 5.04 -28.30 -8.92
N PHE A 28 4.39 -27.70 -9.93
CA PHE A 28 3.54 -28.45 -10.86
C PHE A 28 4.40 -29.31 -11.79
N ASP A 29 3.90 -30.49 -12.20
CA ASP A 29 4.67 -31.53 -12.91
C ASP A 29 5.39 -31.05 -14.17
N GLU A 30 4.87 -30.03 -14.87
CA GLU A 30 5.53 -29.43 -16.05
C GLU A 30 6.73 -28.53 -15.70
N ALA A 31 6.85 -28.09 -14.45
CA ALA A 31 7.89 -27.20 -13.97
C ALA A 31 8.97 -27.93 -13.14
N VAL A 32 8.61 -29.04 -12.48
CA VAL A 32 9.55 -29.85 -11.68
C VAL A 32 10.54 -30.56 -12.60
N GLY A 33 11.81 -30.11 -12.59
CA GLY A 33 12.85 -30.61 -13.49
C GLY A 33 12.89 -29.92 -14.86
N SER A 34 12.11 -28.85 -15.07
CA SER A 34 12.21 -28.00 -16.26
C SER A 34 13.39 -27.01 -16.16
N GLU A 35 13.94 -26.57 -17.29
CA GLU A 35 14.93 -25.48 -17.34
C GLU A 35 14.32 -24.09 -17.07
N ARG A 36 13.06 -24.00 -16.62
CA ARG A 36 12.41 -22.72 -16.39
C ARG A 36 13.08 -22.03 -15.19
N PRO A 37 13.60 -20.80 -15.35
CA PRO A 37 14.40 -20.14 -14.33
C PRO A 37 13.59 -19.67 -13.10
N GLY A 38 12.25 -19.69 -13.16
CA GLY A 38 11.40 -19.16 -12.09
C GLY A 38 11.66 -17.68 -11.83
N THR A 39 11.41 -17.22 -10.60
CA THR A 39 11.72 -15.84 -10.18
C THR A 39 12.90 -15.86 -9.22
N LEU A 40 14.00 -15.19 -9.60
CA LEU A 40 15.18 -15.04 -8.76
C LEU A 40 15.12 -13.70 -8.02
N VAL A 41 15.18 -13.75 -6.69
CA VAL A 41 15.24 -12.59 -5.79
C VAL A 41 16.69 -12.43 -5.33
N VAL A 42 17.33 -11.36 -5.76
CA VAL A 42 18.75 -11.01 -5.53
C VAL A 42 18.88 -9.56 -5.08
N ASP A 43 20.10 -9.16 -4.70
CA ASP A 43 20.44 -7.76 -4.44
C ASP A 43 20.27 -6.90 -5.71
N GLU A 44 19.97 -5.62 -5.53
CA GLU A 44 19.68 -4.69 -6.64
C GLU A 44 20.84 -4.57 -7.64
N GLU A 45 22.09 -4.67 -7.16
CA GLU A 45 23.31 -4.60 -7.98
C GLU A 45 23.45 -5.79 -8.96
N ASP A 46 22.81 -6.92 -8.66
CA ASP A 46 22.87 -8.15 -9.46
C ASP A 46 21.73 -8.24 -10.49
N ILE A 47 20.83 -7.24 -10.53
CA ILE A 47 19.71 -7.19 -11.46
C ILE A 47 20.21 -6.75 -12.85
N VAL A 48 20.26 -7.71 -13.77
CA VAL A 48 20.67 -7.50 -15.18
C VAL A 48 19.61 -6.84 -16.06
N GLU A 49 18.31 -6.98 -15.75
CA GLU A 49 17.19 -6.35 -16.47
C GLU A 49 16.63 -5.16 -15.69
N HIS A 50 16.68 -3.96 -16.27
CA HIS A 50 16.12 -2.75 -15.66
C HIS A 50 14.68 -2.51 -16.12
N GLU A 51 13.76 -3.42 -15.76
CA GLU A 51 12.34 -3.08 -15.78
C GLU A 51 12.05 -2.06 -14.66
N ILE A 52 11.55 -0.88 -15.04
CA ILE A 52 11.28 0.23 -14.10
C ILE A 52 10.19 -0.14 -13.09
N VAL A 53 9.27 -1.03 -13.49
CA VAL A 53 8.19 -1.56 -12.64
C VAL A 53 8.28 -3.07 -12.66
N SER A 54 8.52 -3.66 -11.48
CA SER A 54 8.64 -5.11 -11.31
C SER A 54 7.31 -5.78 -11.02
N GLY A 55 6.28 -5.03 -10.64
CA GLY A 55 4.95 -5.60 -10.45
C GLY A 55 3.88 -4.62 -9.99
N VAL A 56 2.64 -5.09 -10.09
CA VAL A 56 1.45 -4.45 -9.51
C VAL A 56 0.86 -5.40 -8.48
N THR A 57 0.56 -4.89 -7.30
CA THR A 57 0.00 -5.64 -6.18
C THR A 57 -1.25 -4.95 -5.65
N TYR A 58 -2.08 -5.67 -4.91
CA TYR A 58 -3.25 -5.05 -4.25
C TYR A 58 -3.58 -5.72 -2.92
N SER A 59 -4.26 -5.00 -2.04
CA SER A 59 -4.81 -5.48 -0.77
C SER A 59 -6.27 -5.05 -0.64
N ARG A 60 -7.19 -6.02 -0.55
CA ARG A 60 -8.63 -5.80 -0.29
C ARG A 60 -8.97 -5.78 1.20
N ASP A 61 -8.08 -6.32 2.03
CA ASP A 61 -8.24 -6.31 3.49
C ASP A 61 -7.72 -5.00 4.06
N GLU A 62 -8.37 -3.92 3.64
CA GLU A 62 -8.08 -2.55 4.04
C GLU A 62 -9.40 -1.85 4.33
N ALA A 63 -9.42 -1.01 5.35
CA ALA A 63 -10.46 -0.04 5.61
C ALA A 63 -9.80 1.30 5.91
N LYS A 64 -10.37 2.38 5.37
CA LYS A 64 -9.89 3.74 5.53
C LYS A 64 -10.63 4.42 6.68
N ILE A 65 -9.88 5.14 7.51
CA ILE A 65 -10.43 6.02 8.54
C ILE A 65 -9.82 7.41 8.32
N THR A 66 -10.68 8.42 8.18
CA THR A 66 -10.27 9.82 8.13
C THR A 66 -10.76 10.55 9.37
N LEU A 67 -9.83 11.11 10.14
CA LEU A 67 -10.10 12.05 11.21
C LEU A 67 -10.01 13.46 10.63
N VAL A 68 -11.12 14.20 10.72
CA VAL A 68 -11.27 15.53 10.12
C VAL A 68 -10.96 16.61 11.15
N GLN A 69 -10.14 17.59 10.75
CA GLN A 69 -9.73 18.73 11.56
C GLN A 69 -9.21 18.32 12.95
N VAL A 70 -8.23 17.42 12.97
CA VAL A 70 -7.48 17.09 14.19
C VAL A 70 -6.59 18.26 14.57
N SER A 71 -6.41 18.53 15.86
CA SER A 71 -5.49 19.58 16.33
C SER A 71 -4.06 19.36 15.81
N ASP A 72 -3.46 20.36 15.17
CA ASP A 72 -2.08 20.25 14.66
C ASP A 72 -1.06 20.65 15.73
N ARG A 73 -0.78 19.73 16.66
CA ARG A 73 0.20 19.91 17.74
C ARG A 73 1.03 18.65 17.98
N PRO A 74 2.27 18.77 18.46
CA PRO A 74 3.10 17.62 18.82
C PRO A 74 2.37 16.67 19.78
N GLY A 75 2.47 15.37 19.52
CA GLY A 75 1.89 14.31 20.35
C GLY A 75 0.51 13.81 19.91
N VAL A 76 -0.19 14.51 19.00
CA VAL A 76 -1.53 14.08 18.54
C VAL A 76 -1.48 12.75 17.78
N ALA A 77 -0.54 12.56 16.87
CA ALA A 77 -0.36 11.27 16.21
C ALA A 77 -0.10 10.13 17.20
N ALA A 78 0.69 10.38 18.26
CA ALA A 78 0.94 9.40 19.30
C ALA A 78 -0.33 9.09 20.12
N ALA A 79 -1.17 10.10 20.40
CA ALA A 79 -2.45 9.92 21.09
C ALA A 79 -3.47 9.14 20.22
N ILE A 80 -3.39 9.25 18.90
CA ILE A 80 -4.22 8.48 17.96
C ILE A 80 -3.74 7.03 17.87
N PHE A 81 -2.46 6.84 17.54
CA PHE A 81 -1.92 5.53 17.19
C PHE A 81 -1.47 4.69 18.37
N GLY A 82 -1.10 5.30 19.50
CA GLY A 82 -0.72 4.59 20.73
C GLY A 82 -1.82 3.64 21.21
N PRO A 83 -3.06 4.13 21.44
CA PRO A 83 -4.17 3.27 21.83
C PRO A 83 -4.55 2.19 20.81
N LEU A 84 -4.38 2.47 19.51
CA LEU A 84 -4.60 1.47 18.45
C LEU A 84 -3.55 0.35 18.55
N ALA A 85 -2.28 0.72 18.76
CA ALA A 85 -1.19 -0.23 18.94
C ALA A 85 -1.34 -1.06 20.23
N ASP A 86 -1.73 -0.45 21.36
CA ASP A 86 -2.01 -1.15 22.62
C ASP A 86 -3.15 -2.17 22.48
N ALA A 87 -4.09 -1.87 21.59
CA ALA A 87 -5.17 -2.75 21.20
C ALA A 87 -4.76 -3.80 20.14
N ASN A 88 -3.52 -3.80 19.66
CA ASN A 88 -3.06 -4.70 18.59
C ASN A 88 -3.82 -4.52 17.27
N VAL A 89 -4.25 -3.28 16.99
CA VAL A 89 -4.80 -2.87 15.68
C VAL A 89 -3.64 -2.45 14.80
N ASN A 90 -3.45 -3.15 13.68
CA ASN A 90 -2.38 -2.84 12.75
C ASN A 90 -2.77 -1.69 11.82
N VAL A 91 -1.97 -0.63 11.83
CA VAL A 91 -2.10 0.51 10.92
C VAL A 91 -1.09 0.34 9.78
N ASP A 92 -1.53 0.57 8.53
CA ASP A 92 -0.67 0.44 7.34
C ASP A 92 -0.31 1.80 6.73
N MET A 93 -1.16 2.38 5.88
CA MET A 93 -0.93 3.72 5.33
C MET A 93 -1.31 4.77 6.37
N ILE A 94 -0.46 5.79 6.54
CA ILE A 94 -0.76 7.03 7.27
C ILE A 94 -0.50 8.20 6.32
N VAL A 95 -1.51 9.04 6.12
CA VAL A 95 -1.46 10.24 5.28
C VAL A 95 -2.04 11.40 6.09
N GLN A 96 -1.20 12.39 6.35
CA GLN A 96 -1.58 13.62 7.01
C GLN A 96 -1.53 14.75 6.00
N ASN A 97 -2.65 15.46 5.83
CA ASN A 97 -2.69 16.65 4.98
C ASN A 97 -2.91 17.89 5.83
N VAL A 98 -2.10 18.92 5.62
CA VAL A 98 -2.20 20.18 6.37
C VAL A 98 -3.42 20.93 5.87
N SER A 99 -4.27 21.40 6.79
CA SER A 99 -5.44 22.21 6.39
C SER A 99 -5.03 23.65 6.06
N GLU A 100 -5.89 24.37 5.33
CA GLU A 100 -5.64 25.78 4.98
C GLU A 100 -5.62 26.72 6.20
N ASP A 101 -6.18 26.32 7.34
CA ASP A 101 -6.26 27.17 8.54
C ASP A 101 -4.96 27.17 9.38
N GLY A 102 -4.02 26.25 9.10
CA GLY A 102 -2.72 26.14 9.78
C GLY A 102 -2.79 25.74 11.27
N THR A 103 -3.98 25.39 11.76
CA THR A 103 -4.25 25.00 13.16
C THR A 103 -4.80 23.58 13.28
N SER A 104 -5.37 23.06 12.19
CA SER A 104 -5.94 21.72 12.10
C SER A 104 -5.36 20.94 10.91
N THR A 105 -5.47 19.63 10.96
CA THR A 105 -4.98 18.72 9.92
C THR A 105 -5.94 17.55 9.77
N ASP A 106 -6.10 17.07 8.55
CA ASP A 106 -6.82 15.83 8.31
C ASP A 106 -5.84 14.66 8.36
N MET A 107 -6.18 13.65 9.14
CA MET A 107 -5.38 12.44 9.28
C MET A 107 -6.15 11.25 8.73
N THR A 108 -5.68 10.71 7.62
CA THR A 108 -6.23 9.51 7.01
C THR A 108 -5.28 8.36 7.21
N PHE A 109 -5.79 7.22 7.67
CA PHE A 109 -4.99 6.01 7.77
C PHE A 109 -5.82 4.78 7.42
N THR A 110 -5.14 3.65 7.27
CA THR A 110 -5.78 2.37 6.97
C THR A 110 -5.50 1.34 8.04
N VAL A 111 -6.50 0.51 8.29
CA VAL A 111 -6.45 -0.66 9.18
C VAL A 111 -6.98 -1.87 8.43
N THR A 112 -6.80 -3.07 8.97
CA THR A 112 -7.47 -4.25 8.41
C THR A 112 -8.98 -4.09 8.49
N ARG A 113 -9.74 -4.70 7.57
CA ARG A 113 -11.20 -4.55 7.57
C ARG A 113 -11.82 -5.11 8.86
N GLY A 114 -11.23 -6.16 9.40
CA GLY A 114 -11.66 -6.77 10.66
C GLY A 114 -11.44 -5.90 11.90
N ASP A 115 -10.51 -4.93 11.85
CA ASP A 115 -10.22 -4.02 12.95
C ASP A 115 -11.00 -2.70 12.88
N LEU A 116 -11.76 -2.45 11.80
CA LEU A 116 -12.42 -1.17 11.54
C LEU A 116 -13.36 -0.73 12.68
N ASP A 117 -14.33 -1.57 13.04
CA ASP A 117 -15.33 -1.22 14.08
C ASP A 117 -14.66 -0.93 15.42
N ARG A 118 -13.67 -1.75 15.78
CA ARG A 118 -12.89 -1.58 17.00
C ARG A 118 -12.09 -0.27 16.99
N ALA A 119 -11.48 0.08 15.87
CA ALA A 119 -10.76 1.33 15.73
C ALA A 119 -11.71 2.53 15.87
N ILE A 120 -12.88 2.48 15.23
CA ILE A 120 -13.93 3.51 15.31
C ILE A 120 -14.37 3.73 16.76
N GLU A 121 -14.71 2.65 17.48
CA GLU A 121 -15.13 2.73 18.88
C GLU A 121 -14.07 3.38 19.76
N MET A 122 -12.81 2.96 19.62
CA MET A 122 -11.70 3.48 20.43
C MET A 122 -11.39 4.95 20.16
N LEU A 123 -11.52 5.40 18.89
CA LEU A 123 -11.28 6.79 18.51
C LEU A 123 -12.43 7.69 18.97
N ASN A 124 -13.68 7.23 18.81
CA ASN A 124 -14.86 7.97 19.29
C ASN A 124 -14.85 8.11 20.82
N ALA A 125 -14.42 7.08 21.56
CA ALA A 125 -14.27 7.16 23.01
C ALA A 125 -13.25 8.22 23.47
N ARG A 126 -12.33 8.64 22.59
CA ARG A 126 -11.29 9.64 22.84
C ARG A 126 -11.49 10.93 22.04
N LYS A 127 -12.70 11.15 21.50
CA LYS A 127 -12.97 12.30 20.63
C LYS A 127 -12.58 13.63 21.26
N ASP A 128 -12.90 13.84 22.53
CA ASP A 128 -12.61 15.09 23.24
C ASP A 128 -11.11 15.29 23.50
N GLU A 129 -10.36 14.21 23.69
CA GLU A 129 -8.91 14.23 23.89
C GLU A 129 -8.16 14.52 22.58
N LEU A 130 -8.60 13.86 21.50
CA LEU A 130 -8.00 13.93 20.16
C LEU A 130 -8.42 15.20 19.41
N GLY A 131 -9.59 15.75 19.74
CA GLY A 131 -10.07 17.03 19.21
C GLY A 131 -10.41 17.00 17.72
N PHE A 132 -10.85 15.85 17.18
CA PHE A 132 -11.31 15.76 15.79
C PHE A 132 -12.79 16.14 15.68
N THR A 133 -13.16 16.79 14.58
CA THR A 133 -14.54 17.24 14.34
C THR A 133 -15.42 16.08 13.87
N ALA A 134 -14.90 15.29 12.93
CA ALA A 134 -15.58 14.14 12.34
C ALA A 134 -14.63 12.95 12.19
N LEU A 135 -15.20 11.74 12.25
CA LEU A 135 -14.54 10.49 11.87
C LEU A 135 -15.32 9.91 10.70
N VAL A 136 -14.66 9.74 9.56
CA VAL A 136 -15.24 9.23 8.32
C VAL A 136 -14.60 7.87 8.02
N PRO A 137 -15.28 6.76 8.34
CA PRO A 137 -14.82 5.44 7.98
C PRO A 137 -15.28 5.05 6.57
N ASP A 138 -14.53 4.18 5.92
CA ASP A 138 -14.86 3.61 4.62
C ASP A 138 -14.25 2.20 4.51
N ALA A 139 -15.12 1.20 4.49
CA ALA A 139 -14.73 -0.20 4.40
C ALA A 139 -14.56 -0.68 2.96
N ASP A 140 -15.05 0.08 1.98
CA ASP A 140 -15.20 -0.35 0.58
C ASP A 140 -14.07 0.19 -0.29
N VAL A 141 -12.84 0.05 0.22
CA VAL A 141 -11.62 0.51 -0.43
C VAL A 141 -10.68 -0.66 -0.71
N VAL A 142 -9.87 -0.49 -1.75
CA VAL A 142 -8.76 -1.39 -2.07
C VAL A 142 -7.50 -0.57 -2.22
N LYS A 143 -6.40 -1.08 -1.66
CA LYS A 143 -5.06 -0.53 -1.88
C LYS A 143 -4.45 -1.18 -3.11
N VAL A 144 -4.09 -0.39 -4.11
CA VAL A 144 -3.38 -0.85 -5.30
C VAL A 144 -1.99 -0.22 -5.30
N SER A 145 -0.96 -1.04 -5.46
CA SER A 145 0.43 -0.60 -5.38
C SER A 145 1.22 -1.03 -6.62
N VAL A 146 1.92 -0.07 -7.22
CA VAL A 146 2.93 -0.31 -8.25
C VAL A 146 4.29 -0.37 -7.56
N VAL A 147 5.07 -1.42 -7.81
CA VAL A 147 6.38 -1.66 -7.19
C VAL A 147 7.45 -1.72 -8.29
N GLY A 148 8.59 -1.08 -8.04
CA GLY A 148 9.69 -1.05 -9.00
C GLY A 148 10.94 -0.37 -8.44
N VAL A 149 12.10 -0.81 -8.92
CA VAL A 149 13.37 -0.16 -8.62
C VAL A 149 13.47 1.14 -9.45
N GLY A 150 13.90 2.23 -8.82
CA GLY A 150 14.15 3.48 -9.52
C GLY A 150 12.97 4.42 -9.72
N MET A 151 11.95 4.42 -8.86
CA MET A 151 10.94 5.51 -8.88
C MET A 151 11.56 6.89 -8.60
N ARG A 152 12.64 6.92 -7.81
CA ARG A 152 13.43 8.15 -7.56
C ARG A 152 14.20 8.62 -8.79
N SER A 153 14.56 7.70 -9.67
CA SER A 153 15.46 7.93 -10.81
C SER A 153 14.72 8.08 -12.15
N HIS A 154 13.46 7.65 -12.21
CA HIS A 154 12.65 7.67 -13.44
C HIS A 154 11.40 8.52 -13.27
N ALA A 155 11.49 9.77 -13.72
CA ALA A 155 10.32 10.63 -13.84
C ALA A 155 9.28 10.01 -14.79
N GLY A 156 8.01 9.99 -14.38
CA GLY A 156 6.90 9.54 -15.22
C GLY A 156 6.19 8.25 -14.77
N VAL A 157 6.75 7.49 -13.81
CA VAL A 157 6.09 6.29 -13.27
C VAL A 157 4.73 6.65 -12.65
N ALA A 158 4.70 7.65 -11.75
CA ALA A 158 3.46 8.13 -11.13
C ALA A 158 2.46 8.67 -12.16
N GLN A 159 2.95 9.47 -13.12
CA GLN A 159 2.11 10.03 -14.18
C GLN A 159 1.40 8.92 -14.95
N ARG A 160 2.14 7.88 -15.37
CA ARG A 160 1.58 6.73 -16.09
C ARG A 160 0.51 6.00 -15.27
N MET A 161 0.74 5.81 -13.97
CA MET A 161 -0.25 5.22 -13.06
C MET A 161 -1.55 6.03 -13.04
N PHE A 162 -1.44 7.33 -12.81
CA PHE A 162 -2.60 8.21 -12.66
C PHE A 162 -3.36 8.38 -13.98
N SER A 163 -2.66 8.48 -15.11
CA SER A 163 -3.26 8.50 -16.44
C SER A 163 -4.04 7.21 -16.73
N ALA A 164 -3.44 6.05 -16.47
CA ALA A 164 -4.09 4.76 -16.72
C ALA A 164 -5.36 4.56 -15.89
N LEU A 165 -5.38 5.02 -14.64
CA LEU A 165 -6.58 4.98 -13.79
C LEU A 165 -7.63 5.99 -14.26
N ALA A 166 -7.21 7.21 -14.62
CA ALA A 166 -8.10 8.27 -15.08
C ALA A 166 -8.80 7.92 -16.41
N GLU A 167 -8.10 7.28 -17.35
CA GLU A 167 -8.68 6.80 -18.62
C GLU A 167 -9.80 5.78 -18.43
N ARG A 168 -9.82 5.10 -17.27
CA ARG A 168 -10.86 4.15 -16.87
C ARG A 168 -11.93 4.76 -15.97
N GLY A 169 -11.85 6.06 -15.68
CA GLY A 169 -12.77 6.77 -14.78
C GLY A 169 -12.62 6.39 -13.31
N ILE A 170 -11.46 5.85 -12.90
CA ILE A 170 -11.23 5.40 -11.52
C ILE A 170 -10.73 6.58 -10.69
N ASN A 171 -11.50 6.97 -9.69
CA ASN A 171 -11.11 8.04 -8.77
C ASN A 171 -10.10 7.55 -7.72
N ILE A 172 -9.04 8.32 -7.51
CA ILE A 172 -8.04 8.06 -6.48
C ILE A 172 -8.42 8.83 -5.22
N GLN A 173 -8.57 8.13 -4.10
CA GLN A 173 -8.96 8.73 -2.83
C GLN A 173 -7.74 9.19 -2.01
N VAL A 174 -6.69 8.36 -1.99
CA VAL A 174 -5.48 8.60 -1.21
C VAL A 174 -4.28 8.13 -2.01
N ILE A 175 -3.17 8.86 -1.95
CA ILE A 175 -1.89 8.50 -2.55
C ILE A 175 -0.86 8.41 -1.43
N SER A 176 -0.07 7.34 -1.43
CA SER A 176 1.13 7.20 -0.60
C SER A 176 2.29 6.67 -1.44
N THR A 177 3.50 7.12 -1.18
CA THR A 177 4.68 6.74 -1.95
C THR A 177 5.85 6.42 -1.02
N SER A 178 6.67 5.44 -1.41
CA SER A 178 8.02 5.21 -0.87
C SER A 178 9.05 5.38 -2.00
N GLU A 179 10.30 4.98 -1.77
CA GLU A 179 11.36 5.05 -2.80
C GLU A 179 11.14 4.07 -3.97
N ILE A 180 10.40 2.97 -3.73
CA ILE A 180 10.21 1.87 -4.69
C ILE A 180 8.75 1.46 -4.89
N LYS A 181 7.80 2.19 -4.29
CA LYS A 181 6.38 1.84 -4.32
C LYS A 181 5.47 3.07 -4.37
N ILE A 182 4.52 3.11 -5.30
CA ILE A 182 3.37 4.04 -5.28
C ILE A 182 2.14 3.24 -4.90
N SER A 183 1.40 3.67 -3.89
CA SER A 183 0.16 3.05 -3.46
C SER A 183 -0.99 4.05 -3.55
N VAL A 184 -2.12 3.60 -4.07
CA VAL A 184 -3.35 4.38 -4.13
C VAL A 184 -4.48 3.62 -3.45
N LEU A 185 -5.37 4.36 -2.79
CA LEU A 185 -6.67 3.84 -2.39
C LEU A 185 -7.72 4.23 -3.43
N ILE A 186 -8.47 3.25 -3.90
CA ILE A 186 -9.60 3.40 -4.83
C ILE A 186 -10.80 2.65 -4.27
N ALA A 187 -12.01 2.88 -4.81
CA ALA A 187 -13.18 2.09 -4.43
C ALA A 187 -12.99 0.61 -4.83
N GLU A 188 -13.41 -0.30 -3.96
CA GLU A 188 -13.16 -1.74 -4.11
C GLU A 188 -13.74 -2.31 -5.42
N GLU A 189 -14.88 -1.80 -5.88
CA GLU A 189 -15.53 -2.22 -7.13
C GLU A 189 -14.62 -2.09 -8.37
N PHE A 190 -13.63 -1.19 -8.34
CA PHE A 190 -12.69 -0.98 -9.45
C PHE A 190 -11.44 -1.85 -9.38
N THR A 191 -11.32 -2.78 -8.41
CA THR A 191 -10.10 -3.56 -8.20
C THR A 191 -9.58 -4.22 -9.48
N GLU A 192 -10.41 -5.01 -10.16
CA GLU A 192 -9.98 -5.76 -11.34
C GLU A 192 -9.68 -4.86 -12.54
N LEU A 193 -10.46 -3.80 -12.70
CA LEU A 193 -10.28 -2.82 -13.77
C LEU A 193 -8.96 -2.05 -13.59
N ALA A 194 -8.66 -1.62 -12.36
CA ALA A 194 -7.41 -0.95 -12.00
C ALA A 194 -6.21 -1.87 -12.25
N LEU A 195 -6.25 -3.12 -11.80
CA LEU A 195 -5.16 -4.07 -11.98
C LEU A 195 -4.86 -4.31 -13.46
N ARG A 196 -5.87 -4.58 -14.28
CA ARG A 196 -5.69 -4.79 -15.72
C ARG A 196 -5.14 -3.54 -16.40
N ALA A 197 -5.70 -2.36 -16.09
CA ALA A 197 -5.23 -1.11 -16.68
C ALA A 197 -3.76 -0.83 -16.34
N LEU A 198 -3.35 -1.07 -15.09
CA LEU A 198 -1.97 -0.87 -14.67
C LEU A 198 -1.03 -1.92 -15.23
N HIS A 199 -1.43 -3.20 -15.28
CA HIS A 199 -0.61 -4.24 -15.92
C HIS A 199 -0.34 -3.89 -17.40
N THR A 200 -1.38 -3.53 -18.16
CA THR A 200 -1.21 -3.11 -19.55
C THR A 200 -0.36 -1.84 -19.67
N ALA A 201 -0.57 -0.84 -18.81
CA ALA A 201 0.18 0.41 -18.85
C ALA A 201 1.68 0.21 -18.62
N TYR A 202 2.06 -0.76 -17.79
CA TYR A 202 3.44 -1.09 -17.50
C TYR A 202 3.98 -2.28 -18.31
N GLY A 203 3.22 -2.83 -19.26
CA GLY A 203 3.67 -3.92 -20.12
C GLY A 203 3.81 -5.28 -19.41
N LEU A 204 3.18 -5.44 -18.25
CA LEU A 204 3.27 -6.66 -17.43
C LEU A 204 2.36 -7.80 -17.90
N ASP A 205 1.57 -7.59 -18.95
CA ASP A 205 0.69 -8.61 -19.54
C ASP A 205 1.45 -9.67 -20.37
N ALA A 206 2.73 -9.43 -20.67
CA ALA A 206 3.54 -10.24 -21.57
C ALA A 206 4.39 -11.33 -20.88
N ALA A 207 4.22 -11.53 -19.56
CA ALA A 207 4.98 -12.48 -18.75
C ALA A 207 4.22 -13.79 -18.48
#